data_AF-A0A7X2MJX3-F1
#
_entry.id   AF-A0A7X2MJX3-F1
#
_cell.length_a   1.000
_cell.length_b   1.000
_cell.length_c   1.000
_cell.angle_alpha   90.00
_cell.angle_beta   90.00
_cell.angle_gamma   90.00
#
_symmetry.space_group_name_H-M   'P 1'
#
loop_
_entity.id
_entity.type
_entity.pdbx_description
1 polymer ?
#
loop_
_entity_poly.entity_id
_entity_poly.type
_entity_poly.pdbx_seq_one_letter_code
_entity_poly.pdbx_strand_id
1 'polypeptide(L)'
;MSLIKEFRDFAMRGNVMDLAVGVIIGAAFGKIVSSLVANIIMPPLGLLIGGVDFKSFAWVLKPAVGDAPAVVMQYGIFLQTIFD
;
A
#
# COMPACT_ATOMS: atom_id res chain seq x y z
N MET A 1 -30.58 -29.60 -6.81
CA MET A 1 -29.11 -29.60 -6.89
C MET A 1 -28.58 -28.87 -5.67
N SER A 2 -27.41 -29.26 -5.14
CA SER A 2 -26.84 -28.64 -3.93
C SER A 2 -25.90 -27.50 -4.36
N LEU A 3 -26.06 -26.31 -3.76
CA LEU A 3 -25.22 -25.12 -3.98
C LEU A 3 -23.72 -25.40 -3.95
N ILE A 4 -23.29 -26.38 -3.14
CA ILE A 4 -21.87 -26.77 -3.03
C ILE A 4 -21.36 -27.41 -4.33
N LYS A 5 -22.20 -28.17 -5.04
CA LYS A 5 -21.83 -28.77 -6.33
C LYS A 5 -21.76 -27.69 -7.42
N GLU A 6 -22.74 -26.79 -7.44
CA GLU A 6 -22.78 -25.66 -8.39
C GLU A 6 -21.62 -24.68 -8.18
N PHE A 7 -21.24 -24.40 -6.93
CA PHE A 7 -20.07 -23.59 -6.61
C PHE A 7 -18.76 -24.27 -7.03
N ARG A 8 -18.63 -25.59 -6.81
CA ARG A 8 -17.46 -26.34 -7.28
C ARG A 8 -17.36 -26.29 -8.81
N ASP A 9 -18.46 -26.51 -9.51
CA ASP A 9 -18.49 -26.47 -10.98
C ASP A 9 -18.23 -25.05 -11.52
N PHE A 10 -18.60 -24.00 -10.76
CA PHE A 10 -18.25 -22.61 -11.06
C PHE A 10 -16.77 -22.30 -10.81
N ALA A 11 -16.22 -22.71 -9.67
CA ALA A 11 -14.83 -22.47 -9.30
C ALA A 11 -13.83 -23.25 -10.17
N MET A 12 -14.25 -24.42 -10.67
CA MET A 12 -13.45 -25.25 -11.60
C MET A 12 -13.44 -24.69 -13.03
N ARG A 13 -14.20 -23.62 -13.33
CA ARG A 13 -14.12 -22.97 -14.64
C ARG A 13 -12.75 -22.32 -14.79
N GLY A 14 -12.03 -22.67 -15.86
CA GLY A 14 -10.68 -22.15 -16.11
C GLY A 14 -10.59 -20.62 -16.05
N ASN A 15 -11.56 -19.91 -16.63
CA ASN A 15 -11.59 -18.44 -16.61
C ASN A 15 -11.72 -17.82 -15.19
N VAL A 16 -12.41 -18.50 -14.27
CA VAL A 16 -12.56 -18.04 -12.87
C VAL A 16 -11.28 -18.35 -12.10
N MET A 17 -10.71 -19.54 -12.32
CA MET A 17 -9.47 -19.96 -11.68
C MET A 17 -8.29 -19.08 -12.11
N ASP A 18 -8.13 -18.83 -13.40
CA ASP A 18 -7.07 -17.98 -13.95
C ASP A 18 -7.19 -16.53 -13.44
N LEU A 19 -8.41 -16.01 -13.34
CA LEU A 19 -8.67 -14.68 -12.78
C LEU A 19 -8.31 -14.63 -11.29
N ALA A 20 -8.69 -15.65 -10.52
CA ALA A 20 -8.35 -15.73 -9.10
C ALA A 20 -6.83 -15.79 -8.88
N VAL A 21 -6.13 -16.60 -9.67
CA VAL A 21 -4.66 -16.68 -9.66
C VAL A 21 -4.04 -15.32 -10.03
N GLY A 22 -4.55 -14.65 -11.07
CA GLY A 22 -4.08 -13.32 -11.47
C GLY A 22 -4.24 -12.26 -10.38
N VAL A 23 -5.37 -12.26 -9.66
CA VAL A 23 -5.61 -11.33 -8.54
C VAL A 23 -4.68 -11.63 -7.37
N ILE A 24 -4.48 -12.90 -7.02
CA ILE A 24 -3.59 -13.31 -5.92
C ILE A 24 -2.14 -12.91 -6.23
N ILE A 25 -1.68 -13.18 -7.45
CA ILE A 25 -0.34 -12.80 -7.90
C ILE A 25 -0.20 -11.28 -7.93
N GLY A 26 -1.18 -10.54 -8.46
CA GLY A 26 -1.16 -9.08 -8.48
C GLY A 26 -1.08 -8.48 -7.08
N ALA A 27 -1.87 -8.99 -6.14
CA ALA A 27 -1.87 -8.53 -4.75
C ALA A 27 -0.56 -8.85 -4.02
N ALA A 28 0.02 -10.03 -4.27
CA ALA A 28 1.30 -10.42 -3.67
C ALA A 28 2.48 -9.66 -4.29
N PHE A 29 2.48 -9.49 -5.61
CA PHE A 29 3.54 -8.82 -6.35
C PHE A 29 3.60 -7.32 -6.03
N GLY A 30 2.45 -6.67 -5.81
CA GLY A 30 2.42 -5.30 -5.33
C GLY A 30 3.24 -5.11 -4.05
N LYS A 31 3.09 -6.02 -3.06
CA LYS A 31 3.89 -5.96 -1.82
C LYS A 31 5.39 -6.14 -2.06
N ILE A 32 5.78 -6.93 -3.06
CA ILE A 32 7.19 -7.11 -3.44
C ILE A 32 7.74 -5.80 -4.01
N VAL A 33 6.98 -5.16 -4.90
CA VAL A 33 7.36 -3.87 -5.51
C VAL A 33 7.45 -2.77 -4.44
N SER A 34 6.44 -2.63 -3.58
CA SER A 34 6.48 -1.62 -2.52
C SER A 34 7.62 -1.86 -1.52
N SER A 35 7.94 -3.13 -1.21
CA SER A 35 9.12 -3.45 -0.39
C SER A 35 10.44 -3.09 -1.09
N LEU A 36 10.54 -3.29 -2.40
CA LEU A 36 11.71 -2.89 -3.19
C LEU A 36 11.87 -1.36 -3.16
N VAL A 37 10.79 -0.62 -3.40
CA VAL A 37 10.82 0.84 -3.38
C VAL A 37 11.19 1.34 -1.99
N ALA A 38 10.45 0.95 -0.96
CA ALA A 38 10.62 1.45 0.39
C ALA A 38 11.98 1.12 1.01
N ASN A 39 12.52 -0.08 0.76
CA ASN A 39 13.72 -0.56 1.44
C ASN A 39 15.00 -0.44 0.61
N ILE A 40 14.92 -0.34 -0.72
CA ILE A 40 16.11 -0.31 -1.59
C ILE A 40 16.21 1.02 -2.35
N ILE A 41 15.12 1.56 -2.87
CA ILE A 41 15.15 2.78 -3.70
C ILE A 41 15.07 4.05 -2.83
N MET A 42 14.20 4.06 -1.83
CA MET A 42 13.96 5.22 -0.96
C MET A 42 15.16 5.59 -0.07
N PRO A 43 15.95 4.67 0.52
CA PRO A 43 17.07 5.09 1.38
C PRO A 43 18.18 5.87 0.64
N PRO A 44 18.67 5.43 -0.54
CA PRO A 44 19.61 6.22 -1.33
C PRO A 44 19.01 7.54 -1.82
N LEU A 45 17.74 7.55 -2.26
CA LEU A 45 17.06 8.79 -2.64
C LEU A 45 16.98 9.75 -1.45
N GLY A 46 16.48 9.29 -0.30
CA GLY A 46 16.37 10.08 0.93
C GLY A 46 17.70 10.69 1.36
N LEU A 47 18.81 9.96 1.21
CA LEU A 47 20.17 10.49 1.44
C LEU A 47 20.54 11.61 0.45
N LEU A 48 20.21 11.47 -0.83
CA LEU A 48 20.51 12.47 -1.87
C LEU A 48 19.72 13.78 -1.69
N ILE A 49 18.52 13.73 -1.10
CA ILE A 49 17.67 14.90 -0.81
C ILE A 49 17.93 15.49 0.60
N GLY A 50 18.97 15.04 1.30
CA GLY A 50 19.39 15.61 2.59
C GLY A 50 18.89 14.89 3.84
N GLY A 51 18.59 13.59 3.75
CA GLY A 51 18.13 12.78 4.89
C GLY A 51 16.65 12.99 5.24
N VAL A 52 15.88 13.53 4.29
CA VAL A 52 14.46 13.80 4.48
C VAL A 52 13.68 12.49 4.35
N ASP A 53 13.17 11.98 5.46
CA ASP A 53 12.15 10.94 5.44
C ASP A 53 10.85 11.59 4.95
N PHE A 54 10.37 11.21 3.76
CA PHE A 54 9.12 11.75 3.23
C PHE A 54 7.95 11.54 4.19
N LYS A 55 7.96 10.49 5.04
CA LYS A 55 6.93 10.27 6.07
C LYS A 55 6.87 11.40 7.10
N SER A 56 7.98 12.11 7.32
CA SER A 56 8.07 13.21 8.28
C SER A 56 7.43 14.51 7.78
N PHE A 57 7.08 14.58 6.49
CA PHE A 57 6.39 15.72 5.94
C PHE A 57 4.93 15.77 6.42
N ALA A 58 4.71 16.62 7.42
CA ALA A 58 3.41 16.90 7.96
C ALA A 58 3.20 18.40 8.08
N TRP A 59 2.02 18.87 7.66
CA TRP A 59 1.57 20.23 7.91
C TRP A 59 0.70 20.23 9.16
N VAL A 60 1.07 20.99 10.18
CA VAL A 60 0.26 21.17 11.39
C VAL A 60 -0.84 22.18 11.09
N LEU A 61 -2.08 21.69 10.94
CA LEU A 61 -3.24 22.54 10.69
C LEU A 61 -3.76 23.18 11.99
N LYS A 62 -3.64 22.46 13.10
CA LYS A 62 -3.96 22.97 14.44
C LYS A 62 -2.94 22.44 15.45
N PRO A 63 -2.24 23.32 16.18
CA PRO A 63 -1.31 22.89 17.22
C PRO A 63 -2.06 22.19 18.35
N ALA A 64 -1.38 21.26 19.02
CA ALA A 64 -1.90 20.62 20.22
C ALA A 64 -2.06 21.69 21.33
N VAL A 65 -3.22 21.70 22.00
CA VAL A 65 -3.48 22.60 23.12
C VAL A 65 -4.15 21.78 24.23
N GLY A 66 -3.49 21.69 25.39
CA GLY A 66 -3.93 20.84 26.50
C GLY A 66 -3.87 19.35 26.13
N ASP A 67 -4.93 18.60 26.43
CA ASP A 67 -5.08 17.17 26.08
C ASP A 67 -5.53 16.92 24.63
N ALA A 68 -5.76 17.98 23.83
CA ALA A 68 -6.19 17.81 22.44
C ALA A 68 -4.99 17.53 21.52
N PRO A 69 -4.95 16.39 20.81
CA PRO A 69 -3.85 16.08 19.89
C PRO A 69 -3.82 17.08 18.72
N ALA A 70 -2.62 17.34 18.21
CA ALA A 70 -2.43 18.20 17.04
C ALA A 70 -3.13 17.60 15.82
N VAL A 71 -3.86 18.44 15.07
CA VAL A 71 -4.41 18.04 13.79
C VAL A 71 -3.33 18.26 12.74
N VAL A 72 -2.73 17.16 12.30
CA VAL A 72 -1.64 17.14 11.31
C VAL A 72 -2.11 16.50 10.02
N MET A 73 -1.82 17.15 8.90
CA MET A 73 -1.96 16.58 7.57
C MET A 73 -0.60 16.00 7.15
N GLN A 74 -0.46 14.68 7.21
CA GLN A 74 0.76 13.96 6.88
C GLN A 74 0.83 13.69 5.36
N TYR A 75 0.95 14.75 4.56
CA TYR A 75 1.01 14.66 3.09
C TYR A 75 2.25 13.90 2.59
N GLY A 76 3.27 13.76 3.43
CA GLY A 76 4.43 12.93 3.20
C GLY A 76 4.12 11.46 2.92
N ILE A 77 3.17 10.89 3.66
CA ILE A 77 2.72 9.51 3.47
C ILE A 77 2.03 9.37 2.11
N PHE A 78 1.28 10.39 1.68
CA PHE A 78 0.64 10.38 0.36
C PHE A 78 1.67 10.40 -0.77
N LEU A 79 2.71 11.23 -0.67
CA LEU A 79 3.79 11.23 -1.67
C LEU A 79 4.49 9.87 -1.73
N GLN A 80 4.70 9.22 -0.58
CA GLN A 80 5.27 7.88 -0.54
C GLN A 80 4.42 6.86 -1.33
N THR A 81 3.08 6.95 -1.26
CA THR A 81 2.19 6.03 -2.02
C THR A 81 2.25 6.19 -3.54
N ILE A 82 2.82 7.28 -4.06
CA ILE A 82 3.04 7.47 -5.50
C ILE A 82 4.31 6.73 -5.95
N PHE A 83 5.26 6.56 -5.03
CA PHE A 83 6.51 5.85 -5.31
C PHE A 83 6.38 4.34 -5.04
N ASP A 84 5.62 3.94 -4.01
CA ASP A 84 5.32 2.53 -3.65
C ASP A 84 4.50 1.77 -4.71
#